data_AF-A0A369LNZ5-F1
#
_entry.id   AF-A0A369LNZ5-F1
#
_cell.length_a   1.000
_cell.length_b   1.000
_cell.length_c   1.000
_cell.angle_alpha   90.00
_cell.angle_beta   90.00
_cell.angle_gamma   90.00
#
_symmetry.space_group_name_H-M   'P 1'
#
loop_
_entity.id
_entity.type
_entity.pdbx_description
1 polymer ?
#
loop_
_entity_poly.entity_id
_entity_poly.type
_entity_poly.pdbx_seq_one_letter_code
_entity_poly.pdbx_strand_id
1 'polypeptide(L)'
;LSFPAPLVGRRGRTYAPLSPSVQAWLESVLDEAHVLRASEGRIEGGVLQVERGPLRGCEGRVRKIDRHKRMAYLRFDEGGEGDCVLQAALNVPVKN
;
A
#
# COMPACT_ATOMS: atom_id res chain seq x y z
N LEU A 1 -12.88 -2.93 -5.77
CA LEU A 1 -12.34 -2.82 -4.37
C LEU A 1 -12.84 -1.53 -3.72
N SER A 2 -13.20 -1.51 -2.43
CA SER A 2 -13.82 -0.34 -1.76
C SER A 2 -13.37 -0.15 -0.30
N PHE A 3 -13.45 1.07 0.24
CA PHE A 3 -13.07 1.39 1.63
C PHE A 3 -14.22 2.08 2.39
N PRO A 4 -14.32 1.91 3.71
CA PRO A 4 -15.40 2.53 4.49
C PRO A 4 -15.23 4.06 4.53
N ALA A 5 -16.28 4.79 4.17
CA ALA A 5 -16.32 6.25 4.20
C ALA A 5 -17.74 6.76 4.51
N PRO A 6 -17.89 7.85 5.29
CA PRO A 6 -19.18 8.50 5.45
C PRO A 6 -19.58 9.18 4.13
N LEU A 7 -20.65 8.69 3.50
CA LEU A 7 -21.25 9.33 2.33
C LEU A 7 -22.40 10.24 2.78
N VAL A 8 -22.36 11.50 2.34
CA VAL A 8 -23.44 12.46 2.60
C VAL A 8 -24.75 11.92 2.00
N GLY A 9 -25.82 11.90 2.80
CA GLY A 9 -27.16 11.47 2.36
C GLY A 9 -27.52 10.00 2.64
N ARG A 10 -26.65 9.19 3.25
CA ARG A 10 -26.98 7.81 3.68
C ARG A 10 -26.72 7.60 5.17
N ARG A 11 -27.64 6.91 5.86
CA ARG A 11 -27.45 6.45 7.25
C ARG A 11 -26.82 5.04 7.23
N GLY A 12 -25.63 4.88 7.80
CA GLY A 12 -24.93 3.57 7.94
C GLY A 12 -23.47 3.58 7.47
N ARG A 13 -22.74 2.47 7.70
CA ARG A 13 -21.40 2.26 7.15
C ARG A 13 -21.52 2.12 5.63
N THR A 14 -21.10 3.16 4.92
CA THR A 14 -21.09 3.17 3.46
C THR A 14 -19.65 3.02 2.98
N TYR A 15 -19.47 2.43 1.80
CA TYR A 15 -18.14 2.23 1.22
C TYR A 15 -18.00 3.14 0.00
N ALA A 16 -16.91 3.90 -0.05
CA ALA A 16 -16.52 4.62 -1.26
C ALA A 16 -15.68 3.69 -2.15
N PRO A 17 -15.86 3.76 -3.47
CA PRO A 17 -14.96 3.05 -4.38
C PRO A 17 -13.54 3.61 -4.24
N LEU A 18 -12.54 2.73 -4.30
CA LEU A 18 -11.15 3.17 -4.50
C LEU A 18 -11.04 3.80 -5.89
N SER A 19 -10.03 4.63 -6.10
CA SER A 19 -9.76 5.14 -7.43
C SER A 19 -9.45 4.02 -8.43
N PRO A 20 -9.76 4.19 -9.73
CA PRO A 20 -9.49 3.18 -10.74
C PRO A 20 -8.03 2.72 -10.80
N SER A 21 -7.06 3.64 -10.63
CA SER A 21 -5.63 3.30 -10.64
C SER A 21 -5.21 2.49 -9.41
N VAL A 22 -5.73 2.79 -8.23
CA VAL A 22 -5.47 1.96 -7.04
C VAL A 22 -6.10 0.58 -7.20
N GLN A 23 -7.30 0.50 -7.78
CA GLN A 23 -7.96 -0.77 -8.07
C GLN A 23 -7.14 -1.60 -9.06
N ALA A 24 -6.75 -1.02 -10.20
CA ALA A 24 -5.92 -1.69 -11.20
C ALA A 24 -4.57 -2.12 -10.63
N TRP A 25 -3.95 -1.29 -9.79
CA TRP A 25 -2.71 -1.65 -9.11
C TRP A 25 -2.92 -2.85 -8.19
N LEU A 26 -3.92 -2.83 -7.30
CA LEU A 26 -4.24 -3.96 -6.42
C LEU A 26 -4.50 -5.24 -7.21
N GLU A 27 -5.33 -5.17 -8.25
CA GLU A 27 -5.62 -6.32 -9.14
C GLU A 27 -4.35 -6.88 -9.81
N SER A 28 -3.35 -6.04 -10.08
CA SER A 28 -2.07 -6.49 -10.67
C SER A 28 -1.11 -7.15 -9.67
N VAL A 29 -1.26 -6.90 -8.36
CA VAL A 29 -0.29 -7.34 -7.34
C VAL A 29 -0.83 -8.37 -6.35
N LEU A 30 -2.16 -8.52 -6.28
CA LEU A 30 -2.82 -9.55 -5.49
C LEU A 30 -2.66 -10.90 -6.19
N ASP A 31 -2.52 -11.96 -5.40
CA ASP A 31 -2.58 -13.32 -5.92
C ASP A 31 -4.03 -13.82 -6.10
N GLU A 32 -4.19 -15.06 -6.54
CA GLU A 32 -5.51 -15.70 -6.75
C GLU A 32 -6.37 -15.75 -5.46
N ALA A 33 -5.72 -15.77 -4.29
CA ALA A 33 -6.38 -15.73 -2.99
C ALA A 33 -6.71 -14.29 -2.53
N HIS A 34 -6.49 -13.29 -3.40
CA HIS A 34 -6.64 -11.86 -3.10
C HIS A 34 -5.76 -11.40 -1.93
N VAL A 35 -4.57 -12.00 -1.80
CA VAL A 35 -3.60 -11.67 -0.75
C VAL A 35 -2.47 -10.82 -1.31
N LEU A 36 -2.22 -9.67 -0.68
CA LEU A 36 -1.01 -8.89 -0.92
C LEU A 36 0.13 -9.52 -0.14
N ARG A 37 0.99 -10.28 -0.83
CA ARG A 37 2.11 -10.98 -0.20
C ARG A 37 3.16 -10.01 0.33
N ALA A 38 3.87 -10.43 1.38
CA ALA A 38 4.95 -9.64 1.96
C ALA A 38 6.05 -9.41 0.92
N SER A 39 6.53 -8.18 0.85
CA SER A 39 7.72 -7.83 0.07
C SER A 39 8.97 -7.90 0.94
N GLU A 40 10.12 -8.02 0.30
CA GLU A 40 11.43 -7.97 0.94
C GLU A 40 12.24 -6.85 0.30
N GLY A 41 12.94 -6.07 1.12
CA GLY A 41 13.77 -4.98 0.63
C GLY A 41 14.85 -4.61 1.61
N ARG A 42 15.72 -3.69 1.21
CA ARG A 42 16.81 -3.16 2.02
C ARG A 42 16.78 -1.64 1.99
N ILE A 43 17.24 -1.01 3.08
CA ILE A 43 17.52 0.42 3.08
C ILE A 43 19.02 0.60 2.84
N GLU A 44 19.39 1.20 1.71
CA GLU A 44 20.76 1.55 1.36
C GLU A 44 20.85 3.06 1.15
N GLY A 45 21.77 3.74 1.86
CA GLY A 45 21.91 5.20 1.76
C GLY A 45 20.65 5.98 2.17
N GLY A 46 19.79 5.41 3.02
CA GLY A 46 18.52 6.03 3.42
C GLY A 46 17.37 5.84 2.43
N VAL A 47 17.60 5.14 1.31
CA VAL A 47 16.60 4.86 0.29
C VAL A 47 16.15 3.40 0.38
N LEU A 48 14.85 3.16 0.33
CA LEU A 48 14.30 1.80 0.23
C LEU A 48 14.54 1.25 -1.18
N GLN A 49 15.09 0.03 -1.24
CA GLN A 49 15.18 -0.80 -2.44
C GLN A 49 14.36 -2.07 -2.18
N VAL A 50 13.29 -2.30 -2.93
CA VAL A 50 12.51 -3.55 -2.80
C VAL A 50 13.13 -4.60 -3.73
N GLU A 51 13.64 -5.66 -3.14
CA GLU A 51 14.32 -6.75 -3.85
C GLU A 51 13.32 -7.79 -4.36
N ARG A 52 12.24 -8.05 -3.61
CA ARG A 52 11.23 -9.07 -3.93
C ARG A 52 9.82 -8.64 -3.52
N GLY A 53 8.83 -9.17 -4.23
CA GLY A 53 7.42 -9.04 -3.88
C GLY A 53 6.69 -7.86 -4.55
N PRO A 54 5.40 -7.70 -4.25
CA PRO A 54 4.49 -6.80 -4.96
C PRO A 54 4.79 -5.30 -4.80
N LEU A 55 5.59 -4.91 -3.80
CA LEU A 55 5.96 -3.51 -3.59
C LEU A 55 7.11 -3.05 -4.49
N ARG A 56 7.68 -3.92 -5.32
CA ARG A 56 8.75 -3.56 -6.26
C ARG A 56 8.26 -2.50 -7.25
N GLY A 57 9.02 -1.42 -7.40
CA GLY A 57 8.62 -0.26 -8.22
C GLY A 57 7.66 0.71 -7.53
N CYS A 58 7.30 0.46 -6.26
CA CYS A 58 6.49 1.36 -5.45
C CYS A 58 7.29 2.10 -4.36
N GLU A 59 8.62 2.05 -4.40
CA GLU A 59 9.52 2.62 -3.38
C GLU A 59 9.28 4.12 -3.19
N GLY A 60 9.07 4.86 -4.30
CA GLY A 60 8.76 6.30 -4.25
C GLY A 60 7.39 6.64 -3.64
N ARG A 61 6.49 5.65 -3.51
CA ARG A 61 5.18 5.81 -2.85
C ARG A 61 5.25 5.53 -1.35
N VAL A 62 6.32 4.88 -0.86
CA VAL A 62 6.48 4.55 0.55
C VAL A 62 6.79 5.82 1.35
N ARG A 63 5.87 6.20 2.26
CA ARG A 63 6.00 7.38 3.11
C ARG A 63 6.56 7.06 4.49
N LYS A 64 6.37 5.83 4.96
CA LYS A 64 6.83 5.38 6.27
C LYS A 64 7.09 3.88 6.24
N ILE A 65 8.11 3.46 6.97
CA ILE A 65 8.41 2.05 7.24
C ILE A 65 8.43 1.86 8.76
N ASP A 66 7.63 0.93 9.26
CA ASP A 66 7.71 0.43 10.62
C ASP A 66 8.38 -0.95 10.58
N ARG A 67 9.69 -0.97 10.78
CA ARG A 67 10.51 -2.19 10.77
C ARG A 67 10.14 -3.16 11.90
N HIS A 68 9.65 -2.64 13.03
CA HIS A 68 9.26 -3.48 14.17
C HIS A 68 8.00 -4.27 13.85
N LYS A 69 7.09 -3.66 13.08
CA LYS A 69 5.88 -4.31 12.55
C LYS A 69 6.07 -4.98 11.19
N ARG A 70 7.24 -4.84 10.57
CA ARG A 70 7.53 -5.29 9.19
C ARG A 70 6.49 -4.76 8.21
N MET A 71 6.22 -3.45 8.29
CA MET A 71 5.11 -2.79 7.59
C MET A 71 5.59 -1.54 6.85
N ALA A 72 5.13 -1.37 5.61
CA ALA A 72 5.27 -0.16 4.82
C ALA A 72 3.92 0.56 4.68
N TYR A 73 3.97 1.89 4.66
CA TYR A 73 2.82 2.75 4.43
C TYR A 73 2.99 3.44 3.07
N LEU A 74 2.20 3.05 2.08
CA LEU A 74 2.22 3.59 0.73
C LEU A 74 1.13 4.64 0.59
N ARG A 75 1.47 5.81 0.02
CA ARG A 75 0.48 6.83 -0.35
C ARG A 75 0.25 6.79 -1.85
N PHE A 76 -1.01 6.67 -2.24
CA PHE A 76 -1.45 6.88 -3.61
C PHE A 76 -2.07 8.27 -3.65
N ASP A 77 -1.30 9.22 -4.16
CA ASP A 77 -1.73 10.60 -4.39
C ASP A 77 -2.17 10.70 -5.84
N GLU A 78 -3.48 10.88 -6.04
CA GLU A 78 -4.09 10.98 -7.37
C GLU A 78 -4.59 12.40 -7.68
N GLY A 79 -4.13 13.42 -6.96
CA GLY A 79 -4.47 14.81 -7.26
C GLY A 79 -5.95 15.17 -7.09
N GLY A 80 -6.72 14.35 -6.36
CA GLY A 80 -8.15 14.53 -6.08
C GLY A 80 -8.52 14.16 -4.64
N GLU A 81 -9.82 14.03 -4.36
CA GLU A 81 -10.41 13.79 -3.02
C GLU A 81 -10.11 12.40 -2.42
N GLY A 82 -9.22 11.63 -3.03
CA GLY A 82 -9.02 10.19 -2.81
C GLY A 82 -7.62 9.80 -2.34
N ASP A 83 -6.94 10.64 -1.57
CA ASP A 83 -5.69 10.26 -0.90
C ASP A 83 -5.91 8.99 -0.06
N CYS A 84 -5.33 7.87 -0.48
CA CYS A 84 -5.39 6.64 0.28
C CYS A 84 -4.00 6.20 0.74
N VAL A 85 -3.95 5.71 1.98
CA VAL A 85 -2.76 5.11 2.56
C VAL A 85 -3.00 3.61 2.69
N LEU A 86 -2.17 2.83 2.00
CA LEU A 86 -2.17 1.39 2.08
C LEU A 86 -1.07 0.92 3.04
N GLN A 87 -1.43 0.02 3.95
CA GLN A 87 -0.47 -0.70 4.78
C GLN A 87 -0.15 -2.03 4.10
N ALA A 88 1.12 -2.29 3.85
CA ALA A 88 1.58 -3.49 3.17
C ALA A 88 2.77 -4.11 3.91
N ALA A 89 2.80 -5.44 3.99
CA ALA A 89 3.89 -6.15 4.64
C ALA A 89 5.21 -5.95 3.88
N LEU A 90 6.24 -5.48 4.58
CA LEU A 90 7.58 -5.25 4.06
C LEU A 90 8.62 -5.69 5.08
N ASN A 91 9.40 -6.70 4.71
CA ASN A 91 10.55 -7.17 5.48
C ASN A 91 11.79 -6.37 5.06
N VAL A 92 12.33 -5.59 5.99
CA VAL A 92 13.65 -4.96 5.83
C VAL A 92 14.59 -5.60 6.85
N PRO A 93 15.45 -6.55 6.45
CA PRO A 93 16.40 -7.16 7.36
C PRO A 93 17.41 -6.09 7.80
N VAL A 94 17.63 -6.02 9.11
CA VAL A 94 18.66 -5.16 9.69
C VAL A 94 20.01 -5.80 9.34
N LYS A 95 20.86 -5.09 8.59
CA LYS A 95 22.28 -5.46 8.53
C LYS A 95 22.85 -5.23 9.93
N ASN A 96 23.28 -6.30 10.58
CA ASN A 96 24.15 -6.24 11.77
C ASN A 96 25.53 -5.70 11.37
#